data_AF-A0A258R3H3-F1
#
_entry.id   AF-A0A258R3H3-F1
#
_cell.length_a   1.000
_cell.length_b   1.000
_cell.length_c   1.000
_cell.angle_alpha   90.00
_cell.angle_beta   90.00
_cell.angle_gamma   90.00
#
_symmetry.space_group_name_H-M   'P 1'
#
loop_
_entity.id
_entity.type
_entity.pdbx_description
1 polymer ?
#
loop_
_entity_poly.entity_id
_entity_poly.type
_entity_poly.pdbx_seq_one_letter_code
_entity_poly.pdbx_strand_id
1 'polypeptide(L)'
;MKSVMLLAALGGLALIHQTEPLAAEATKFVIDPAHSYVKAYVFKGWVNDGDTWDNSGVSWRVDWTLSTFQLTGSFTVETIPSGSSPEWNRLYLVQNEVVTDAPEYASFYLPDFFSVSGESVSYSSHPCFDTGFYAPPGEYWSCSGGQRGISRVDEGTLISGVMVLEGAISDDQNFWGPSSYGIVLPYGTEPDPELAIDYSYVNDLFQYHMVAVSSVPEPEPSLLMLAGVGLLGYVVRRRKFV
;
A
#
# COMPACT_ATOMS: atom_id res chain seq x y z
N MET A 1 50.27 -27.30 -62.73
CA MET A 1 48.82 -27.05 -62.83
C MET A 1 48.25 -26.94 -61.43
N LYS A 2 47.24 -26.08 -61.27
CA LYS A 2 46.81 -25.37 -60.06
C LYS A 2 46.45 -26.30 -58.88
N SER A 3 47.04 -26.04 -57.71
CA SER A 3 46.47 -26.47 -56.42
C SER A 3 45.55 -25.37 -55.90
N VAL A 4 44.29 -25.73 -55.67
CA VAL A 4 43.23 -24.87 -55.16
C VAL A 4 43.33 -24.84 -53.64
N MET A 5 43.52 -23.64 -53.07
CA MET A 5 43.41 -23.38 -51.64
C MET A 5 41.92 -23.29 -51.28
N LEU A 6 41.44 -24.20 -50.42
CA LEU A 6 40.10 -24.15 -49.86
C LEU A 6 40.16 -23.33 -48.56
N LEU A 7 39.51 -22.17 -48.54
CA LEU A 7 39.35 -21.33 -47.36
C LEU A 7 38.25 -21.93 -46.47
N ALA A 8 38.59 -22.40 -45.28
CA ALA A 8 37.62 -22.81 -44.27
C ALA A 8 37.10 -21.56 -43.53
N ALA A 9 35.86 -21.17 -43.80
CA ALA A 9 35.13 -20.18 -43.01
C ALA A 9 34.59 -20.88 -41.75
N LEU A 10 35.31 -20.71 -40.62
CA LEU A 10 34.83 -21.11 -39.31
C LEU A 10 33.89 -20.03 -38.77
N GLY A 11 32.62 -20.41 -38.60
CA GLY A 11 31.56 -19.56 -38.08
C GLY A 11 31.77 -19.20 -36.61
N GLY A 12 31.71 -17.90 -36.32
CA GLY A 12 31.48 -17.38 -34.98
C GLY A 12 30.00 -17.42 -34.66
N LEU A 13 29.53 -18.51 -34.06
CA LEU A 13 28.25 -18.54 -33.34
C LEU A 13 28.47 -17.78 -32.03
N ALA A 14 28.13 -16.49 -32.03
CA ALA A 14 27.96 -15.75 -30.79
C ALA A 14 26.77 -16.37 -30.05
N LEU A 15 27.04 -17.12 -28.98
CA LEU A 15 26.02 -17.46 -28.00
C LEU A 15 25.54 -16.15 -27.37
N ILE A 16 24.43 -15.62 -27.87
CA ILE A 16 23.60 -14.69 -27.13
C ILE A 16 23.05 -15.52 -25.96
N HIS A 17 23.75 -15.48 -24.81
CA HIS A 17 23.14 -15.88 -23.55
C HIS A 17 21.99 -14.91 -23.33
N GLN A 18 20.78 -15.35 -23.64
CA GLN A 18 19.57 -14.77 -23.08
C GLN A 18 19.73 -14.93 -21.57
N THR A 19 20.19 -13.86 -20.92
CA THR A 19 20.02 -13.68 -19.49
C THR A 19 18.51 -13.57 -19.33
N GLU A 20 17.88 -14.68 -18.95
CA GLU A 20 16.51 -14.62 -18.46
C GLU A 20 16.49 -13.51 -17.39
N PRO A 21 15.53 -12.58 -17.43
CA PRO A 21 15.40 -11.60 -16.37
C PRO A 21 15.26 -12.40 -15.08
N LEU A 22 16.23 -12.23 -14.17
CA LEU A 22 16.13 -12.73 -12.80
C LEU A 22 14.74 -12.37 -12.32
N ALA A 23 13.92 -13.38 -11.98
CA ALA A 23 12.60 -13.17 -11.44
C ALA A 23 12.70 -12.10 -10.33
N ALA A 24 11.88 -11.06 -10.42
CA ALA A 24 11.89 -9.98 -9.45
C ALA A 24 11.78 -10.59 -8.04
N GLU A 25 12.67 -10.17 -7.14
CA GLU A 25 12.70 -10.69 -5.78
C GLU A 25 11.38 -10.32 -5.10
N ALA A 26 10.55 -11.34 -4.86
CA ALA A 26 9.25 -11.20 -4.23
C ALA A 26 9.39 -11.42 -2.73
N THR A 27 9.07 -10.40 -1.93
CA THR A 27 9.15 -10.47 -0.46
C THR A 27 7.76 -10.46 0.13
N LYS A 28 7.43 -11.48 0.92
CA LYS A 28 6.15 -11.51 1.67
C LYS A 28 6.25 -10.66 2.93
N PHE A 29 5.22 -9.85 3.18
CA PHE A 29 5.04 -9.02 4.36
C PHE A 29 3.79 -9.48 5.12
N VAL A 30 3.90 -9.56 6.45
CA VAL A 30 2.80 -9.87 7.36
C VAL A 30 2.49 -8.63 8.18
N ILE A 31 1.22 -8.21 8.18
CA ILE A 31 0.76 -7.06 8.94
C ILE A 31 0.76 -7.41 10.44
N ASP A 32 1.36 -6.54 11.25
CA ASP A 32 1.31 -6.64 12.70
C ASP A 32 -0.01 -6.02 13.21
N PRO A 33 -0.99 -6.84 13.66
CA PRO A 33 -2.30 -6.36 14.08
C PRO A 33 -2.27 -5.55 15.38
N ALA A 34 -1.19 -5.62 16.16
CA ALA A 34 -1.05 -4.83 17.39
C ALA A 34 -0.66 -3.37 17.11
N HIS A 35 -0.06 -3.12 15.95
CA HIS A 35 0.44 -1.80 15.55
C HIS A 35 -0.20 -1.31 14.25
N SER A 36 -1.24 -1.98 13.75
CA SER A 36 -1.90 -1.61 12.49
C SER A 36 -3.39 -1.38 12.70
N TYR A 37 -3.93 -0.36 12.05
CA TYR A 37 -5.34 -0.02 12.11
C TYR A 37 -5.83 0.71 10.86
N VAL A 38 -7.13 0.60 10.62
CA VAL A 38 -7.89 1.48 9.72
C VAL A 38 -8.79 2.37 10.57
N LYS A 39 -9.03 3.59 10.12
CA LYS A 39 -9.96 4.53 10.71
C LYS A 39 -11.00 4.89 9.66
N ALA A 40 -12.28 4.78 10.02
CA ALA A 40 -13.40 5.13 9.16
C ALA A 40 -14.47 5.89 9.95
N TYR A 41 -15.24 6.73 9.27
CA TYR A 41 -16.33 7.48 9.90
C TYR A 41 -17.51 6.55 10.20
N VAL A 42 -18.02 6.63 11.43
CA VAL A 42 -19.24 5.94 11.84
C VAL A 42 -20.27 6.94 12.33
N PHE A 43 -21.53 6.59 12.11
CA PHE A 43 -22.66 7.31 12.68
C PHE A 43 -22.67 7.17 14.20
N LYS A 44 -22.65 8.29 14.93
CA LYS A 44 -22.88 8.30 16.39
C LYS A 44 -24.26 8.80 16.78
N GLY A 45 -24.89 9.61 15.95
CA GLY A 45 -26.17 10.21 16.24
C GLY A 45 -26.42 11.44 15.39
N TRP A 46 -27.47 12.17 15.75
CA TRP A 46 -27.79 13.45 15.16
C TRP A 46 -27.40 14.59 16.11
N VAL A 47 -26.82 15.65 15.56
CA VAL A 47 -26.51 16.88 16.29
C VAL A 47 -27.39 18.00 15.78
N ASN A 48 -27.96 18.75 16.70
CA ASN A 48 -28.68 19.98 16.39
C ASN A 48 -27.65 21.04 15.92
N ASP A 49 -27.80 21.49 14.68
CA ASP A 49 -26.92 22.47 14.02
C ASP A 49 -27.48 23.90 14.07
N GLY A 50 -28.56 24.09 14.83
CA GLY A 50 -29.22 25.38 15.06
C GLY A 50 -30.45 25.60 14.18
N ASP A 51 -30.99 26.81 14.27
CA ASP A 51 -32.19 27.22 13.52
C ASP A 51 -31.86 27.40 12.04
N THR A 52 -32.82 27.11 11.17
CA THR A 52 -32.68 27.43 9.75
C THR A 52 -32.73 28.94 9.52
N TRP A 53 -32.03 29.43 8.49
CA TRP A 53 -31.96 30.86 8.18
C TRP A 53 -33.32 31.51 7.88
N ASP A 54 -34.30 30.72 7.45
CA ASP A 54 -35.68 31.13 7.15
C ASP A 54 -36.65 30.91 8.32
N ASN A 55 -36.15 30.48 9.49
CA ASN A 55 -36.93 30.11 10.68
C ASN A 55 -38.01 29.04 10.43
N SER A 56 -37.88 28.24 9.37
CA SER A 56 -38.82 27.15 9.07
C SER A 56 -38.69 25.96 10.03
N GLY A 57 -37.56 25.82 10.72
CA GLY A 57 -37.33 24.78 11.70
C GLY A 57 -35.92 24.76 12.28
N VAL A 58 -35.53 23.59 12.76
CA VAL A 58 -34.21 23.29 13.31
C VAL A 58 -33.46 22.38 12.34
N SER A 59 -32.23 22.75 12.02
CA SER A 59 -31.31 21.94 11.24
C SER A 59 -30.66 20.89 12.13
N TRP A 60 -30.64 19.65 11.65
CA TRP A 60 -29.94 18.53 12.27
C TRP A 60 -28.93 17.99 11.27
N ARG A 61 -27.74 17.64 11.75
CA ARG A 61 -26.71 16.99 10.95
C ARG A 61 -26.28 15.68 11.56
N VAL A 62 -25.73 14.81 10.73
CA VAL A 62 -25.12 13.57 11.22
C VAL A 62 -23.84 13.88 12.00
N ASP A 63 -23.70 13.25 13.17
CA ASP A 63 -22.45 13.17 13.91
C ASP A 63 -21.57 12.04 13.38
N TRP A 64 -20.66 12.38 12.46
CA TRP A 64 -19.65 11.46 11.97
C TRP A 64 -18.46 11.44 12.94
N THR A 65 -18.18 10.28 13.52
CA THR A 65 -16.99 10.08 14.36
C THR A 65 -16.02 9.13 13.71
N LEU A 66 -14.76 9.50 13.66
CA LEU A 66 -13.69 8.63 13.20
C LEU A 66 -13.43 7.52 14.24
N SER A 67 -13.77 6.29 13.91
CA SER A 67 -13.53 5.10 14.76
C SER A 67 -12.39 4.26 14.23
N THR A 68 -11.72 3.52 15.10
CA THR A 68 -10.56 2.69 14.77
C THR A 68 -10.97 1.23 14.67
N PHE A 69 -10.44 0.56 13.65
CA PHE A 69 -10.75 -0.78 13.20
C PHE A 69 -9.44 -1.56 13.05
N GLN A 70 -9.46 -2.85 13.37
CA GLN A 70 -8.31 -3.73 13.25
C GLN A 70 -7.88 -3.88 11.79
N LEU A 71 -6.57 -3.94 11.56
CA LEU A 71 -5.96 -4.22 10.27
C LEU A 71 -5.03 -5.42 10.39
N THR A 72 -5.25 -6.44 9.59
CA THR A 72 -4.49 -7.70 9.60
C THR A 72 -4.26 -8.20 8.17
N GLY A 73 -3.50 -9.28 8.02
CA GLY A 73 -3.34 -9.98 6.75
C GLY A 73 -1.89 -10.00 6.25
N SER A 74 -1.73 -10.24 4.96
CA SER A 74 -0.41 -10.27 4.32
C SER A 74 -0.48 -9.82 2.87
N PHE A 75 0.67 -9.44 2.33
CA PHE A 75 0.85 -9.13 0.92
C PHE A 75 2.27 -9.47 0.50
N THR A 76 2.48 -9.67 -0.80
CA THR A 76 3.81 -9.89 -1.39
C THR A 76 4.22 -8.66 -2.17
N VAL A 77 5.48 -8.29 -2.07
CA VAL A 77 6.05 -7.13 -2.75
C VAL A 77 7.03 -7.58 -3.82
N GLU A 78 6.77 -7.22 -5.06
CA GLU A 78 7.72 -7.36 -6.17
C GLU A 78 8.43 -6.02 -6.41
N THR A 79 9.76 -6.03 -6.37
CA THR A 79 10.56 -4.81 -6.56
C THR A 79 10.98 -4.66 -8.02
N ILE A 80 10.62 -3.55 -8.65
CA ILE A 80 11.06 -3.18 -10.01
C ILE A 80 11.96 -1.95 -9.94
N PRO A 81 13.25 -2.08 -10.26
CA PRO A 81 14.16 -0.94 -10.28
C PRO A 81 13.85 0.00 -11.46
N SER A 82 14.07 1.29 -11.26
CA SER A 82 14.02 2.27 -12.33
C SER A 82 15.18 2.04 -13.31
N GLY A 83 14.87 2.14 -14.61
CA GLY A 83 15.90 2.10 -15.66
C GLY A 83 16.73 3.39 -15.76
N SER A 84 16.25 4.50 -15.20
CA SER A 84 16.90 5.83 -15.27
C SER A 84 17.60 6.24 -13.97
N SER A 85 17.12 5.76 -12.82
CA SER A 85 17.60 6.19 -11.50
C SER A 85 17.81 4.98 -10.58
N PRO A 86 19.06 4.57 -10.30
CA PRO A 86 19.33 3.35 -9.53
C PRO A 86 18.83 3.40 -8.08
N GLU A 87 18.55 4.58 -7.54
CA GLU A 87 18.02 4.75 -6.19
C GLU A 87 16.49 4.60 -6.12
N TRP A 88 15.81 4.53 -7.27
CA TRP A 88 14.36 4.53 -7.34
C TRP A 88 13.82 3.16 -7.73
N ASN A 89 12.83 2.69 -6.98
CA ASN A 89 12.17 1.41 -7.19
C ASN A 89 10.66 1.56 -7.13
N ARG A 90 9.93 0.66 -7.78
CA ARG A 90 8.50 0.43 -7.56
C ARG A 90 8.33 -0.86 -6.78
N LEU A 91 7.48 -0.82 -5.76
CA LEU A 91 7.05 -1.96 -4.98
C LEU A 91 5.64 -2.33 -5.42
N TYR A 92 5.50 -3.34 -6.28
CA TYR A 92 4.18 -3.85 -6.67
C TYR A 92 3.65 -4.77 -5.59
N LEU A 93 2.43 -4.49 -5.13
CA LEU A 93 1.72 -5.31 -4.16
C LEU A 93 0.94 -6.38 -4.91
N VAL A 94 1.30 -7.64 -4.67
CA VAL A 94 0.64 -8.82 -5.23
C VAL A 94 0.18 -9.73 -4.10
N GLN A 95 -0.75 -10.65 -4.40
CA GLN A 95 -1.29 -11.60 -3.41
C GLN A 95 -1.80 -10.89 -2.14
N ASN A 96 -2.57 -9.82 -2.34
CA ASN A 96 -3.10 -8.99 -1.27
C ASN A 96 -4.21 -9.74 -0.52
N GLU A 97 -3.92 -10.15 0.72
CA GLU A 97 -4.82 -10.83 1.66
C GLU A 97 -5.09 -9.94 2.88
N VAL A 98 -5.22 -8.64 2.68
CA VAL A 98 -5.45 -7.68 3.76
C VAL A 98 -6.91 -7.71 4.21
N VAL A 99 -7.10 -7.71 5.53
CA VAL A 99 -8.41 -7.85 6.19
C VAL A 99 -8.57 -6.77 7.24
N THR A 100 -9.73 -6.13 7.25
CA THR A 100 -10.14 -5.16 8.28
C THR A 100 -11.58 -5.42 8.71
N ASP A 101 -11.92 -5.04 9.95
CA ASP A 101 -13.30 -5.01 10.47
C ASP A 101 -13.96 -3.63 10.29
N ALA A 102 -13.34 -2.73 9.51
CA ALA A 102 -13.97 -1.49 9.09
C ALA A 102 -15.28 -1.75 8.34
N PRO A 103 -16.26 -0.82 8.43
CA PRO A 103 -17.51 -0.94 7.69
C PRO A 103 -17.27 -1.06 6.17
N GLU A 104 -18.09 -1.85 5.48
CA GLU A 104 -17.92 -2.12 4.04
C GLU A 104 -17.90 -0.84 3.19
N TYR A 105 -18.69 0.18 3.55
CA TYR A 105 -18.70 1.48 2.86
C TYR A 105 -17.40 2.28 3.02
N ALA A 106 -16.51 1.92 3.95
CA ALA A 106 -15.19 2.53 4.00
C ALA A 106 -14.31 2.05 2.83
N SER A 107 -14.67 0.91 2.22
CA SER A 107 -14.00 0.32 1.05
C SER A 107 -12.48 0.34 1.17
N PHE A 108 -11.92 -0.06 2.31
CA PHE A 108 -10.48 0.01 2.51
C PHE A 108 -9.71 -0.88 1.53
N TYR A 109 -8.66 -0.34 0.91
CA TYR A 109 -7.71 -1.08 0.07
C TYR A 109 -6.30 -0.50 0.18
N LEU A 110 -5.29 -1.28 -0.16
CA LEU A 110 -3.92 -0.80 -0.42
C LEU A 110 -3.76 -0.48 -1.91
N PRO A 111 -2.89 0.47 -2.31
CA PRO A 111 -2.63 0.73 -3.72
C PRO A 111 -1.88 -0.46 -4.34
N ASP A 112 -2.00 -0.63 -5.66
CA ASP A 112 -1.33 -1.72 -6.38
C ASP A 112 0.20 -1.61 -6.36
N PHE A 113 0.74 -0.42 -6.10
CA PHE A 113 2.18 -0.21 -5.96
C PHE A 113 2.50 1.01 -5.10
N PHE A 114 3.74 1.06 -4.63
CA PHE A 114 4.38 2.25 -4.07
C PHE A 114 5.66 2.62 -4.82
N SER A 115 5.99 3.90 -4.84
CA SER A 115 7.30 4.40 -5.23
C SER A 115 8.24 4.38 -4.02
N VAL A 116 9.50 4.02 -4.23
CA VAL A 116 10.53 3.97 -3.19
C VAL A 116 11.80 4.66 -3.63
N SER A 117 12.38 5.46 -2.72
CA SER A 117 13.70 6.06 -2.86
C SER A 117 14.42 6.02 -1.52
N GLY A 118 15.53 5.30 -1.46
CA GLY A 118 16.18 5.00 -0.18
C GLY A 118 15.24 4.23 0.74
N GLU A 119 14.96 4.78 1.93
CA GLU A 119 14.04 4.20 2.90
C GLU A 119 12.60 4.71 2.75
N SER A 120 12.37 5.78 2.00
CA SER A 120 11.05 6.41 1.87
C SER A 120 10.15 5.64 0.90
N VAL A 121 8.90 5.46 1.29
CA VAL A 121 7.83 4.81 0.50
C VAL A 121 6.70 5.82 0.32
N SER A 122 6.18 5.98 -0.89
CA SER A 122 5.02 6.84 -1.11
C SER A 122 4.13 6.39 -2.27
N TYR A 123 2.87 6.79 -2.20
CA TYR A 123 1.90 6.72 -3.29
C TYR A 123 1.01 7.95 -3.24
N SER A 124 0.54 8.41 -4.40
CA SER A 124 -0.62 9.28 -4.43
C SER A 124 -1.44 9.04 -5.70
N SER A 125 -2.76 9.16 -5.57
CA SER A 125 -3.67 9.19 -6.72
C SER A 125 -3.76 10.56 -7.39
N HIS A 126 -3.03 11.57 -6.87
CA HIS A 126 -2.98 12.89 -7.47
C HIS A 126 -2.48 12.75 -8.92
N PRO A 127 -3.12 13.34 -9.94
CA PRO A 127 -2.65 13.26 -11.33
C PRO A 127 -1.26 13.85 -11.55
N CYS A 128 -0.74 14.57 -10.56
CA CYS A 128 0.59 15.16 -10.53
C CYS A 128 1.60 14.28 -9.81
N PHE A 129 1.13 13.23 -9.15
CA PHE A 129 2.01 12.21 -8.62
C PHE A 129 2.60 11.46 -9.81
N ASP A 130 3.86 11.76 -10.11
CA ASP A 130 4.55 11.10 -11.18
C ASP A 130 4.89 9.67 -10.78
N THR A 131 4.23 8.73 -11.45
CA THR A 131 4.51 7.31 -11.29
C THR A 131 5.76 6.91 -12.05
N GLY A 132 6.25 7.72 -12.99
CA GLY A 132 7.21 7.40 -14.05
C GLY A 132 8.69 7.32 -13.69
N PHE A 133 9.06 7.40 -12.40
CA PHE A 133 10.47 7.50 -11.98
C PHE A 133 11.18 8.76 -12.51
N TYR A 134 10.51 9.91 -12.63
CA TYR A 134 11.16 11.19 -13.00
C TYR A 134 11.23 12.21 -11.86
N ALA A 135 10.57 11.97 -10.72
CA ALA A 135 10.63 12.80 -9.53
C ALA A 135 10.84 11.96 -8.25
N PRO A 136 11.46 12.53 -7.20
CA PRO A 136 11.54 11.90 -5.89
C PRO A 136 10.15 11.60 -5.30
N PRO A 137 9.99 10.51 -4.52
CA PRO A 137 8.81 10.29 -3.68
C PRO A 137 8.49 11.54 -2.84
N GLY A 138 7.26 12.05 -2.95
CA GLY A 138 6.79 13.23 -2.22
C GLY A 138 7.05 14.60 -2.88
N GLU A 139 7.78 14.67 -3.99
CA GLU A 139 7.92 15.92 -4.76
C GLU A 139 6.81 16.04 -5.81
N TYR A 140 5.77 16.81 -5.47
CA TYR A 140 4.71 17.17 -6.40
C TYR A 140 5.21 18.23 -7.40
N TRP A 141 5.23 17.91 -8.69
CA TRP A 141 5.25 18.98 -9.68
C TRP A 141 3.89 19.71 -9.61
N SER A 142 3.92 21.04 -9.54
CA SER A 142 2.71 21.87 -9.50
C SER A 142 1.85 21.62 -10.74
N CYS A 143 0.78 20.83 -10.64
CA CYS A 143 -0.30 20.96 -11.61
C CYS A 143 -1.14 22.15 -11.22
N SER A 144 -1.06 23.21 -12.03
CA SER A 144 -1.93 24.38 -11.95
C SER A 144 -3.38 24.09 -12.41
N GLY A 145 -3.86 22.85 -12.28
CA GLY A 145 -5.23 22.44 -12.57
C GLY A 145 -5.82 21.82 -11.32
N GLY A 146 -6.67 22.58 -10.61
CA GLY A 146 -7.29 22.13 -9.37
C GLY A 146 -7.92 20.75 -9.53
N GLN A 147 -7.58 19.83 -8.63
CA GLN A 147 -8.23 18.54 -8.57
C GLN A 147 -9.70 18.73 -8.20
N ARG A 148 -10.56 17.95 -8.86
CA ARG A 148 -11.93 17.75 -8.41
C ARG A 148 -12.07 16.28 -8.09
N GLY A 149 -12.38 15.97 -6.85
CA GLY A 149 -12.65 14.62 -6.39
C GLY A 149 -11.73 14.19 -5.25
N ILE A 150 -11.86 12.92 -4.93
CA ILE A 150 -11.18 12.26 -3.83
C ILE A 150 -9.70 12.04 -4.21
N SER A 151 -8.79 12.48 -3.35
CA SER A 151 -7.37 12.20 -3.47
C SER A 151 -6.93 11.23 -2.39
N ARG A 152 -5.97 10.37 -2.74
CA ARG A 152 -5.31 9.44 -1.83
C ARG A 152 -3.85 9.82 -1.77
N VAL A 153 -3.31 9.83 -0.56
CA VAL A 153 -1.88 9.98 -0.31
C VAL A 153 -1.49 8.93 0.71
N ASP A 154 -0.40 8.23 0.43
CA ASP A 154 0.23 7.27 1.31
C ASP A 154 1.72 7.60 1.40
N GLU A 155 2.25 7.61 2.61
CA GLU A 155 3.64 7.90 2.89
C GLU A 155 4.15 6.96 4.00
N GLY A 156 5.44 6.70 4.00
CA GLY A 156 6.02 5.83 5.00
C GLY A 156 7.45 5.45 4.73
N THR A 157 7.87 4.35 5.34
CA THR A 157 9.26 3.89 5.32
C THR A 157 9.35 2.38 5.16
N LEU A 158 10.40 1.92 4.47
CA LEU A 158 10.81 0.52 4.40
C LEU A 158 12.25 0.40 4.93
N ILE A 159 12.40 -0.05 6.17
CA ILE A 159 13.70 -0.13 6.86
C ILE A 159 13.91 -1.54 7.35
N SER A 160 14.97 -2.21 6.89
CA SER A 160 15.36 -3.54 7.37
C SER A 160 14.22 -4.58 7.33
N GLY A 161 13.40 -4.52 6.28
CA GLY A 161 12.25 -5.43 6.11
C GLY A 161 11.01 -5.05 6.93
N VAL A 162 11.00 -3.91 7.60
CA VAL A 162 9.80 -3.37 8.25
C VAL A 162 9.24 -2.24 7.38
N MET A 163 8.02 -2.42 6.90
CA MET A 163 7.25 -1.43 6.16
C MET A 163 6.28 -0.74 7.12
N VAL A 164 6.42 0.56 7.28
CA VAL A 164 5.48 1.42 8.02
C VAL A 164 4.84 2.35 7.01
N LEU A 165 3.51 2.36 6.94
CA LEU A 165 2.75 3.17 6.01
C LEU A 165 1.63 3.90 6.73
N GLU A 166 1.48 5.18 6.42
CA GLU A 166 0.33 5.99 6.77
C GLU A 166 -0.33 6.42 5.47
N GLY A 167 -1.65 6.34 5.41
CA GLY A 167 -2.36 6.83 4.26
C GLY A 167 -3.75 7.29 4.60
N ALA A 168 -4.24 8.20 3.78
CA ALA A 168 -5.56 8.75 3.91
C ALA A 168 -6.17 8.97 2.53
N ILE A 169 -7.47 8.73 2.47
CA ILE A 169 -8.31 9.21 1.39
C ILE A 169 -9.04 10.45 1.91
N SER A 170 -8.75 11.61 1.32
CA SER A 170 -9.44 12.86 1.63
C SER A 170 -10.18 13.40 0.41
N ASP A 171 -11.38 13.90 0.64
CA ASP A 171 -12.04 14.77 -0.32
C ASP A 171 -11.40 16.16 -0.24
N ASP A 172 -10.63 16.53 -1.27
CA ASP A 172 -9.95 17.82 -1.35
C ASP A 172 -10.92 19.03 -1.29
N GLN A 173 -12.23 18.79 -1.50
CA GLN A 173 -13.25 19.84 -1.38
C GLN A 173 -13.74 20.05 0.06
N ASN A 174 -13.38 19.16 0.99
CA ASN A 174 -13.90 19.10 2.34
C ASN A 174 -12.81 19.44 3.37
N PHE A 175 -12.31 20.67 3.30
CA PHE A 175 -11.39 21.25 4.29
C PHE A 175 -11.97 21.23 5.73
N TRP A 176 -13.29 21.02 5.88
CA TRP A 176 -14.03 21.09 7.14
C TRP A 176 -14.51 19.73 7.67
N GLY A 177 -14.06 18.61 7.09
CA GLY A 177 -14.55 17.25 7.42
C GLY A 177 -15.52 16.72 6.35
N PRO A 178 -16.01 15.46 6.47
CA PRO A 178 -16.93 14.89 5.49
C PRO A 178 -18.14 15.80 5.33
N SER A 179 -18.63 15.94 4.10
CA SER A 179 -19.80 16.76 3.81
C SER A 179 -20.95 16.34 4.72
N SER A 180 -21.43 17.28 5.52
CA SER A 180 -22.44 16.97 6.53
C SER A 180 -23.80 16.79 5.87
N TYR A 181 -24.25 15.54 5.76
CA TYR A 181 -25.66 15.24 5.51
C TYR A 181 -26.51 15.80 6.67
N GLY A 182 -27.55 16.56 6.32
CA GLY A 182 -28.45 17.16 7.30
C GLY A 182 -29.90 17.16 6.84
N ILE A 183 -30.80 17.24 7.82
CA ILE A 183 -32.24 17.32 7.64
C ILE A 183 -32.79 18.53 8.40
N VAL A 184 -33.92 19.07 7.94
CA VAL A 184 -34.64 20.14 8.64
C VAL A 184 -35.90 19.55 9.23
N LEU A 185 -36.10 19.76 10.53
CA LEU A 185 -37.29 19.32 11.25
C LEU A 185 -38.00 20.50 11.91
N PRO A 186 -39.32 20.43 12.12
CA PRO A 186 -40.03 21.44 12.90
C PRO A 186 -39.46 21.59 14.32
N TYR A 187 -39.60 22.78 14.90
CA TYR A 187 -39.18 23.04 16.28
C TYR A 187 -39.74 22.03 17.27
N GLY A 188 -38.90 21.59 18.21
CA GLY A 188 -39.26 20.59 19.23
C GLY A 188 -39.35 19.15 18.71
N THR A 189 -38.94 18.90 17.47
CA THR A 189 -38.86 17.55 16.89
C THR A 189 -37.42 17.10 16.81
N GLU A 190 -37.16 15.87 17.28
CA GLU A 190 -35.86 15.21 17.14
C GLU A 190 -35.89 14.23 15.95
N PRO A 191 -34.75 13.99 15.27
CA PRO A 191 -34.64 12.96 14.27
C PRO A 191 -34.96 11.58 14.84
N ASP A 192 -35.67 10.77 14.05
CA ASP A 192 -35.87 9.37 14.38
C ASP A 192 -34.50 8.66 14.47
N PRO A 193 -34.16 8.00 15.59
CA PRO A 193 -32.91 7.25 15.68
C PRO A 193 -32.80 6.09 14.69
N GLU A 194 -33.93 5.60 14.16
CA GLU A 194 -33.99 4.56 13.13
C GLU A 194 -34.02 5.12 11.70
N LEU A 195 -33.94 6.44 11.53
CA LEU A 195 -33.86 7.06 10.21
C LEU A 195 -32.67 6.51 9.44
N ALA A 196 -32.93 6.02 8.22
CA ALA A 196 -31.87 5.49 7.37
C ALA A 196 -30.81 6.56 7.09
N ILE A 197 -29.57 6.26 7.45
CA ILE A 197 -28.41 7.13 7.24
C ILE A 197 -27.87 6.95 5.82
N ASP A 198 -27.67 8.06 5.12
CA ASP A 198 -26.98 8.07 3.84
C ASP A 198 -25.46 8.05 4.04
N TYR A 199 -24.86 6.87 3.86
CA TYR A 199 -23.41 6.68 4.00
C TYR A 199 -22.61 7.15 2.77
N SER A 200 -23.26 7.63 1.70
CA SER A 200 -22.54 8.12 0.50
C SER A 200 -21.62 9.31 0.79
N TYR A 201 -21.90 10.06 1.87
CA TYR A 201 -21.09 11.19 2.34
C TYR A 201 -19.76 10.79 3.00
N VAL A 202 -19.64 9.53 3.42
CA VAL A 202 -18.42 8.97 4.03
C VAL A 202 -17.90 7.74 3.29
N ASN A 203 -18.49 7.45 2.12
CA ASN A 203 -18.07 6.34 1.28
C ASN A 203 -16.62 6.55 0.82
N ASP A 204 -15.83 5.48 0.87
CA ASP A 204 -14.40 5.46 0.51
C ASP A 204 -13.51 6.39 1.35
N LEU A 205 -14.03 7.01 2.43
CA LEU A 205 -13.25 7.87 3.32
C LEU A 205 -12.65 7.06 4.47
N PHE A 206 -11.34 6.88 4.43
CA PHE A 206 -10.59 6.22 5.49
C PHE A 206 -9.22 6.85 5.72
N GLN A 207 -8.66 6.55 6.89
CA GLN A 207 -7.24 6.73 7.21
C GLN A 207 -6.70 5.41 7.69
N TYR A 208 -5.40 5.16 7.57
CA TYR A 208 -4.82 3.97 8.14
C TYR A 208 -3.38 4.20 8.56
N HIS A 209 -2.93 3.35 9.47
CA HIS A 209 -1.53 3.18 9.82
C HIS A 209 -1.26 1.67 9.77
N MET A 210 -0.24 1.26 9.03
CA MET A 210 0.10 -0.13 8.81
C MET A 210 1.56 -0.35 9.14
N VAL A 211 1.83 -1.34 9.99
CA VAL A 211 3.16 -1.88 10.23
C VAL A 211 3.16 -3.31 9.72
N ALA A 212 4.01 -3.59 8.73
CA ALA A 212 4.17 -4.92 8.17
C ALA A 212 5.63 -5.35 8.21
N VAL A 213 5.89 -6.59 8.58
CA VAL A 213 7.24 -7.14 8.71
C VAL A 213 7.45 -8.19 7.62
N SER A 214 8.59 -8.13 6.94
CA SER A 214 8.95 -9.13 5.96
C SER A 214 9.09 -10.48 6.66
N SER A 215 8.35 -11.47 6.19
CA SER A 215 8.61 -12.84 6.57
C SER A 215 9.88 -13.25 5.84
N VAL A 216 11.02 -13.20 6.53
CA VAL A 216 12.25 -13.82 6.04
C VAL A 216 11.88 -15.27 5.69
N PRO A 217 12.11 -15.73 4.44
CA PRO A 217 11.87 -17.11 4.11
C PRO A 217 12.65 -17.96 5.12
N GLU A 218 11.96 -18.85 5.84
CA GLU A 218 12.68 -19.81 6.68
C GLU A 218 13.76 -20.45 5.80
N PRO A 219 15.03 -20.55 6.26
CA PRO A 219 16.08 -21.12 5.44
C PRO A 219 15.59 -22.49 4.99
N GLU A 220 15.56 -22.68 3.66
CA GLU A 220 14.97 -23.89 3.10
C GLU A 220 15.48 -25.13 3.85
N PRO A 221 14.63 -26.15 4.09
CA PRO A 221 15.05 -27.37 4.76
C PRO A 221 16.32 -27.99 4.14
N SER A 222 16.58 -27.73 2.86
CA SER A 222 17.78 -28.09 2.12
C SER A 222 19.07 -27.49 2.71
N LEU A 223 19.08 -26.20 3.09
CA LEU A 223 20.19 -25.52 3.74
C LEU A 223 20.41 -26.02 5.18
N LEU A 224 19.33 -26.25 5.92
CA LEU A 224 19.40 -26.86 7.25
C LEU A 224 19.91 -28.31 7.20
N MET A 225 19.49 -29.08 6.19
CA MET A 225 20.01 -30.43 5.93
C MET A 225 21.48 -30.40 5.52
N LEU A 226 21.90 -29.47 4.66
CA LEU A 226 23.31 -29.31 4.26
C LEU A 226 24.20 -28.91 5.44
N ALA A 227 23.75 -27.97 6.28
CA ALA A 227 24.43 -27.61 7.51
C ALA A 227 24.53 -28.80 8.48
N GLY A 228 23.44 -29.58 8.61
CA GLY A 228 23.41 -30.81 9.40
C GLY A 228 24.38 -31.89 8.90
N VAL A 229 24.42 -32.14 7.58
CA VAL A 229 25.35 -33.10 6.95
C VAL A 229 26.80 -32.63 7.09
N GLY A 230 27.07 -31.33 6.92
CA GLY A 230 28.39 -30.74 7.12
C GLY A 230 28.90 -30.93 8.56
N LEU A 231 28.04 -30.71 9.56
CA LEU A 231 28.35 -30.93 10.98
C LEU A 231 28.62 -32.41 11.29
N LEU A 232 27.82 -33.33 10.77
CA LEU A 232 28.03 -34.77 10.95
C LEU A 232 29.34 -35.24 10.30
N GLY A 233 29.64 -34.75 9.09
CA GLY A 233 30.92 -35.03 8.42
C GLY A 233 32.13 -34.53 9.22
N TYR A 234 32.02 -33.36 9.87
CA TYR A 234 33.06 -32.81 10.73
C TYR A 234 33.32 -33.65 11.98
N VAL A 235 32.25 -34.13 12.63
CA VAL A 235 32.35 -35.00 13.83
C VAL A 235 32.98 -36.36 13.47
N VAL A 236 32.62 -36.94 12.32
CA VAL A 236 33.23 -38.20 11.84
C VAL A 236 34.71 -38.01 11.50
N ARG A 237 35.09 -36.87 10.90
CA ARG A 237 36.50 -36.57 10.59
C ARG A 237 37.36 -36.44 11.85
N ARG A 238 36.83 -35.92 12.95
CA ARG A 238 37.57 -35.80 14.24
C ARG A 238 37.79 -37.14 14.96
N ARG A 239 37.10 -38.23 14.58
CA ARG A 239 37.25 -39.55 15.23
C ARG A 239 38.41 -40.41 14.71
N LYS A 240 39.20 -39.95 13.73
CA LYS A 240 40.40 -40.66 13.27
C LYS A 240 41.69 -40.05 13.83
N PHE A 241 41.87 -40.09 15.15
CA PHE A 241 43.17 -39.93 15.82
C PHE A 241 43.06 -40.52 17.24
N VAL A 242 42.97 -41.86 17.33
CA VAL A 242 43.48 -42.69 18.44
C VAL A 242 43.96 -43.99 17.81
#